data_AF-A0A5C3KRL1-F1
#
_entry.id   AF-A0A5C3KRL1-F1
#
_cell.length_a   1.000
_cell.length_b   1.000
_cell.length_c   1.000
_cell.angle_alpha   90.00
_cell.angle_beta   90.00
_cell.angle_gamma   90.00
#
_symmetry.space_group_name_H-M   'P 1'
#
loop_
_entity.id
_entity.type
_entity.pdbx_description
1 polymer ?
#
loop_
_entity_poly.entity_id
_entity_poly.type
_entity_poly.pdbx_seq_one_letter_code
_entity_poly.pdbx_strand_id
1 'polypeptide(L)'
;MMFYAFTALALLTSGAQAHFRLLHPEPRGPFVADLEPNFCGGYDNAVSNRSEFPLSGGFFTLQTNHGPFTAGVILSTEQNPSTFDAFNFANGSQQFARGFATEDDGGTYCIPLDIAAANIPGAVDGANVTIQIVFDGGDGSLYQCADLTLRSNFTTPSSVECKNATAEDDHDHADGEESGDGHSHGSGSMGRTHQFSFVAAALGMVAAAIVL
;
A
#
# COMPACT_ATOMS: atom_id res chain seq x y z
N MET A 1 17.15 37.61 -39.40
CA MET A 1 17.22 36.15 -39.17
C MET A 1 16.47 35.87 -37.88
N MET A 2 15.25 35.35 -37.99
CA MET A 2 14.33 35.20 -36.87
C MET A 2 14.63 33.86 -36.16
N PHE A 3 15.15 33.91 -34.95
CA PHE A 3 15.32 32.72 -34.12
C PHE A 3 14.00 32.42 -33.41
N TYR A 4 13.31 31.37 -33.84
CA TYR A 4 12.14 30.85 -33.14
C TYR A 4 12.61 30.09 -31.89
N ALA A 5 12.28 30.63 -30.71
CA ALA A 5 12.49 29.95 -29.44
C ALA A 5 11.38 28.90 -29.26
N PHE A 6 11.76 27.61 -29.31
CA PHE A 6 10.89 26.52 -28.88
C PHE A 6 11.02 26.34 -27.37
N THR A 7 10.00 26.77 -26.63
CA THR A 7 9.90 26.48 -25.19
C THR A 7 9.27 25.10 -25.01
N ALA A 8 10.07 24.10 -24.63
CA ALA A 8 9.57 22.78 -24.27
C ALA A 8 9.09 22.81 -22.80
N LEU A 9 7.79 22.65 -22.59
CA LEU A 9 7.19 22.49 -21.27
C LEU A 9 7.23 21.00 -20.89
N ALA A 10 8.21 20.60 -20.08
CA ALA A 10 8.27 19.25 -19.53
C ALA A 10 7.24 19.13 -18.39
N LEU A 11 6.16 18.39 -18.61
CA LEU A 11 5.27 17.98 -17.54
C LEU A 11 5.97 16.92 -16.69
N LEU A 12 6.31 17.26 -15.45
CA LEU A 12 6.72 16.30 -14.43
C LEU A 12 5.47 15.58 -13.93
N THR A 13 5.21 14.38 -14.46
CA THR A 13 4.20 13.49 -13.87
C THR A 13 4.84 12.78 -12.68
N SER A 14 4.65 13.31 -11.47
CA SER A 14 4.89 12.54 -10.24
C SER A 14 3.79 11.49 -10.13
N GLY A 15 4.12 10.22 -10.37
CA GLY A 15 3.21 9.11 -10.06
C GLY A 15 3.04 9.03 -8.55
N ALA A 16 1.80 8.99 -8.05
CA ALA A 16 1.54 8.59 -6.68
C ALA A 16 1.96 7.11 -6.56
N GLN A 17 2.81 6.80 -5.59
CA GLN A 17 3.31 5.44 -5.37
C GLN A 17 2.52 4.80 -4.21
N ALA A 18 1.80 3.73 -4.51
CA ALA A 18 0.94 2.95 -3.64
C ALA A 18 1.73 1.95 -2.77
N HIS A 19 2.57 2.48 -1.87
CA HIS A 19 3.33 1.67 -0.91
C HIS A 19 2.42 1.06 0.17
N PHE A 20 2.89 -0.03 0.78
CA PHE A 20 2.24 -0.62 1.95
C PHE A 20 3.20 -0.77 3.13
N ARG A 21 2.67 -1.10 4.32
CA ARG A 21 3.43 -1.40 5.53
C ARG A 21 2.91 -2.68 6.14
N LEU A 22 3.78 -3.67 6.32
CA LEU A 22 3.43 -4.83 7.14
C LEU A 22 3.52 -4.43 8.62
N LEU A 23 2.40 -4.59 9.35
CA LEU A 23 2.29 -4.24 10.76
C LEU A 23 2.33 -5.47 11.67
N HIS A 24 1.85 -6.61 11.18
CA HIS A 24 1.90 -7.90 11.87
C HIS A 24 1.92 -9.04 10.83
N PRO A 25 2.68 -10.11 11.03
CA PRO A 25 3.75 -10.26 12.02
C PRO A 25 4.88 -9.24 11.82
N GLU A 26 5.82 -9.16 12.76
CA GLU A 26 6.92 -8.18 12.70
C GLU A 26 7.67 -8.28 11.36
N PRO A 27 7.80 -7.18 10.60
CA PRO A 27 8.52 -7.19 9.35
C PRO A 27 10.02 -7.42 9.58
N ARG A 28 10.69 -8.00 8.58
CA ARG A 28 12.13 -8.33 8.61
C ARG A 28 13.00 -7.10 8.88
N GLY A 29 12.55 -5.92 8.47
CA GLY A 29 13.24 -4.66 8.71
C GLY A 29 12.28 -3.47 8.66
N PRO A 30 12.78 -2.27 8.98
CA PRO A 30 11.96 -1.06 8.96
C PRO A 30 11.45 -0.76 7.54
N PHE A 31 10.25 -0.22 7.44
CA PHE A 31 9.69 0.19 6.17
C PHE A 31 10.55 1.28 5.50
N VAL A 32 10.96 1.03 4.26
CA VAL A 32 11.62 2.00 3.38
C VAL A 32 10.94 1.90 2.02
N ALA A 33 10.09 2.89 1.73
CA ALA A 33 9.26 2.97 0.52
C ALA A 33 10.05 2.62 -0.76
N ASP A 34 11.14 3.32 -1.01
CA ASP A 34 11.98 3.14 -2.21
C ASP A 34 12.60 1.74 -2.34
N LEU A 35 12.65 0.96 -1.27
CA LEU A 35 13.19 -0.40 -1.29
C LEU A 35 12.12 -1.49 -1.45
N GLU A 36 10.84 -1.16 -1.30
CA GLU A 36 9.73 -2.12 -1.43
C GLU A 36 9.70 -2.91 -2.74
N PRO A 37 10.09 -2.37 -3.91
CA PRO A 37 10.14 -3.15 -5.15
C PRO A 37 11.19 -4.27 -5.14
N ASN A 38 12.12 -4.26 -4.18
CA ASN A 38 13.17 -5.26 -4.06
C ASN A 38 12.71 -6.45 -3.24
N PHE A 39 13.42 -7.58 -3.38
CA PHE A 39 13.20 -8.77 -2.57
C PHE A 39 13.12 -8.43 -1.07
N CYS A 40 12.02 -8.84 -0.42
CA CYS A 40 11.77 -8.56 0.99
C CYS A 40 11.93 -7.07 1.40
N GLY A 41 11.65 -6.13 0.49
CA GLY A 41 11.81 -4.70 0.77
C GLY A 41 13.28 -4.27 0.93
N GLY A 42 14.19 -4.98 0.25
CA GLY A 42 15.64 -4.74 0.32
C GLY A 42 16.34 -5.43 1.49
N TYR A 43 15.63 -6.23 2.28
CA TYR A 43 16.20 -7.01 3.38
C TYR A 43 16.48 -8.45 2.96
N ASP A 44 17.61 -8.68 2.30
CA ASP A 44 17.93 -9.96 1.68
C ASP A 44 18.13 -11.12 2.67
N ASN A 45 18.55 -10.82 3.90
CA ASN A 45 18.90 -11.85 4.88
C ASN A 45 17.80 -11.99 5.93
N ALA A 46 17.39 -13.23 6.20
CA ALA A 46 16.42 -13.52 7.25
C ALA A 46 16.97 -13.20 8.65
N VAL A 47 16.09 -12.77 9.55
CA VAL A 47 16.47 -12.50 10.94
C VAL A 47 16.67 -13.79 11.73
N SER A 48 17.54 -13.72 12.75
CA SER A 48 17.77 -14.84 13.68
C SER A 48 16.66 -14.96 14.74
N ASN A 49 16.05 -13.83 15.14
CA ASN A 49 14.98 -13.72 16.11
C ASN A 49 13.61 -13.70 15.43
N ARG A 50 13.15 -14.88 15.01
CA ARG A 50 11.87 -15.05 14.30
C ARG A 50 10.67 -14.89 15.23
N SER A 51 9.57 -14.35 14.70
CA SER A 51 8.30 -14.28 15.43
C SER A 51 7.62 -15.64 15.45
N GLU A 52 7.06 -16.04 16.60
CA GLU A 52 6.18 -17.21 16.61
C GLU A 52 4.87 -16.89 15.88
N PHE A 53 4.38 -17.84 15.08
CA PHE A 53 3.16 -17.66 14.29
C PHE A 53 2.33 -18.94 14.29
N PRO A 54 0.99 -18.86 14.39
CA PRO A 54 0.17 -20.05 14.45
C PRO A 54 0.10 -20.75 13.10
N LEU A 55 0.07 -22.08 13.10
CA LEU A 55 -0.11 -22.86 11.86
C LEU A 55 -1.47 -22.61 11.20
N SER A 56 -2.51 -22.42 12.01
CA SER A 56 -3.88 -22.15 11.57
C SER A 56 -4.50 -21.05 12.43
N GLY A 57 -5.46 -20.32 11.87
CA GLY A 57 -6.12 -19.21 12.56
C GLY A 57 -5.22 -17.98 12.78
N GLY A 58 -4.11 -17.88 12.05
CA GLY A 58 -3.28 -16.69 12.03
C GLY A 58 -3.87 -15.57 11.18
N PHE A 59 -3.21 -14.42 11.20
CA PHE A 59 -3.52 -13.29 10.34
C PHE A 59 -2.25 -12.46 10.10
N PHE A 60 -2.27 -11.65 9.06
CA PHE A 60 -1.32 -10.56 8.90
C PHE A 60 -2.10 -9.25 8.79
N THR A 61 -1.50 -8.16 9.23
CA THR A 61 -2.07 -6.82 9.07
C THR A 61 -1.14 -5.98 8.22
N LEU A 62 -1.69 -5.36 7.18
CA LEU A 62 -0.99 -4.36 6.39
C LEU A 62 -1.70 -3.01 6.46
N GLN A 63 -0.98 -1.95 6.12
CA GLN A 63 -1.54 -0.62 5.94
C GLN A 63 -1.06 -0.04 4.61
N THR A 64 -1.96 0.56 3.83
CA THR A 64 -1.67 1.36 2.64
C THR A 64 -2.50 2.63 2.70
N ASN A 65 -1.99 3.73 2.14
CA ASN A 65 -2.76 4.97 1.99
C ASN A 65 -3.46 5.08 0.64
N HIS A 66 -3.29 4.08 -0.24
CA HIS A 66 -3.82 4.09 -1.59
C HIS A 66 -4.61 2.81 -1.85
N GLY A 67 -5.79 2.99 -2.45
CA GLY A 67 -6.56 1.95 -3.11
C GLY A 67 -6.80 2.31 -4.58
N PRO A 68 -7.25 1.37 -5.41
CA PRO A 68 -7.38 -0.05 -5.10
C PRO A 68 -6.00 -0.73 -5.01
N PHE A 69 -5.94 -1.86 -4.31
CA PHE A 69 -4.75 -2.69 -4.30
C PHE A 69 -5.08 -4.18 -4.35
N THR A 70 -4.11 -4.97 -4.81
CA THR A 70 -4.18 -6.43 -4.77
C THR A 70 -3.04 -6.97 -3.92
N ALA A 71 -3.34 -7.88 -2.99
CA ALA A 71 -2.35 -8.48 -2.11
C ALA A 71 -2.49 -10.01 -2.02
N GLY A 72 -1.35 -10.70 -1.93
CA GLY A 72 -1.24 -12.14 -1.74
C GLY A 72 -0.05 -12.49 -0.86
N VAL A 73 0.08 -13.77 -0.48
CA VAL A 73 1.19 -14.23 0.38
C VAL A 73 1.83 -15.46 -0.23
N ILE A 74 3.13 -15.37 -0.48
CA ILE A 74 3.98 -16.52 -0.79
C ILE A 74 4.82 -16.89 0.43
N LEU A 75 5.17 -18.16 0.57
CA LEU A 75 5.91 -18.68 1.72
C LEU A 75 7.09 -19.54 1.28
N SER A 76 8.24 -19.31 1.91
CA SER A 76 9.42 -20.17 1.79
C SER A 76 9.61 -20.97 3.08
N THR A 77 9.92 -22.25 2.93
CA THR A 77 10.33 -23.14 4.03
C THR A 77 11.85 -23.25 4.15
N GLU A 78 12.59 -22.49 3.36
CA GLU A 78 14.03 -22.37 3.51
C GLU A 78 14.38 -21.61 4.79
N GLN A 79 15.50 -22.01 5.41
CA GLN A 79 15.96 -21.39 6.64
C GLN A 79 16.40 -19.93 6.44
N ASN A 80 16.94 -19.56 5.27
CA ASN A 80 17.43 -18.21 4.99
C ASN A 80 17.20 -17.84 3.52
N PRO A 81 15.95 -17.63 3.08
CA PRO A 81 15.67 -17.29 1.69
C PRO A 81 16.17 -15.87 1.40
N SER A 82 16.95 -15.74 0.32
CA SER A 82 17.57 -14.48 -0.13
C SER A 82 17.24 -14.10 -1.57
N THR A 83 16.36 -14.85 -2.24
CA THR A 83 15.91 -14.61 -3.61
C THR A 83 14.44 -15.01 -3.77
N PHE A 84 13.77 -14.50 -4.81
CA PHE A 84 12.39 -14.87 -5.14
C PHE A 84 12.22 -16.37 -5.44
N ASP A 85 13.23 -17.02 -6.02
CA ASP A 85 13.17 -18.44 -6.36
C ASP A 85 13.01 -19.35 -5.14
N ALA A 86 13.46 -18.90 -3.96
CA ALA A 86 13.29 -19.63 -2.69
C ALA A 86 11.81 -19.76 -2.26
N PHE A 87 10.90 -19.05 -2.93
CA PHE A 87 9.45 -19.09 -2.72
C PHE A 87 8.71 -19.89 -3.79
N ASN A 88 9.45 -20.61 -4.64
CA ASN A 88 8.91 -21.49 -5.67
C ASN A 88 9.03 -22.96 -5.27
N PHE A 89 8.05 -23.76 -5.66
CA PHE A 89 8.19 -25.21 -5.72
C PHE A 89 9.27 -25.59 -6.75
N ALA A 90 9.77 -26.83 -6.68
CA ALA A 90 10.76 -27.35 -7.62
C ALA A 90 10.32 -27.32 -9.11
N ASN A 91 9.02 -27.21 -9.38
CA ASN A 91 8.47 -27.06 -10.73
C ASN A 91 8.41 -25.60 -11.22
N GLY A 92 8.91 -24.64 -10.42
CA GLY A 92 8.91 -23.20 -10.74
C GLY A 92 7.64 -22.44 -10.38
N SER A 93 6.60 -23.10 -9.86
CA SER A 93 5.37 -22.41 -9.43
C SER A 93 5.52 -21.82 -8.02
N GLN A 94 4.94 -20.65 -7.77
CA GLN A 94 4.98 -19.98 -6.47
C GLN A 94 4.25 -20.77 -5.38
N GLN A 95 4.82 -20.79 -4.19
CA GLN A 95 4.25 -21.42 -2.99
C GLN A 95 3.30 -20.43 -2.29
N PHE A 96 2.06 -20.35 -2.75
CA PHE A 96 1.06 -19.46 -2.15
C PHE A 96 0.59 -19.99 -0.79
N ALA A 97 0.82 -19.22 0.27
CA ALA A 97 0.15 -19.40 1.56
C ALA A 97 -1.23 -18.72 1.57
N ARG A 98 -1.41 -17.69 0.74
CA ARG A 98 -2.71 -17.06 0.47
C ARG A 98 -2.73 -16.53 -0.97
N GLY A 99 -3.80 -16.83 -1.71
CA GLY A 99 -4.02 -16.29 -3.05
C GLY A 99 -4.28 -14.78 -3.04
N PHE A 100 -4.18 -14.17 -4.21
CA PHE A 100 -4.42 -12.73 -4.38
C PHE A 100 -5.89 -12.36 -4.15
N ALA A 101 -6.11 -11.24 -3.47
CA ALA A 101 -7.41 -10.60 -3.31
C ALA A 101 -7.25 -9.08 -3.46
N THR A 102 -8.31 -8.42 -3.91
CA THR A 102 -8.34 -6.97 -4.17
C THR A 102 -9.19 -6.28 -3.14
N GLU A 103 -8.76 -5.11 -2.71
CA GLU A 103 -9.53 -4.16 -1.91
C GLU A 103 -9.59 -2.84 -2.68
N ASP A 104 -10.73 -2.15 -2.61
CA ASP A 104 -10.98 -0.94 -3.39
C ASP A 104 -10.34 0.31 -2.75
N ASP A 105 -10.28 0.34 -1.42
CA ASP A 105 -9.86 1.50 -0.65
C ASP A 105 -8.47 1.32 -0.03
N GLY A 106 -7.82 2.44 0.29
CA GLY A 106 -6.69 2.45 1.21
C GLY A 106 -7.14 2.14 2.63
N GLY A 107 -6.21 1.81 3.51
CA GLY A 107 -6.51 1.57 4.93
C GLY A 107 -5.58 0.58 5.61
N THR A 108 -5.97 0.19 6.83
CA THR A 108 -5.39 -0.92 7.57
C THR A 108 -6.29 -2.14 7.39
N TYR A 109 -5.70 -3.24 6.95
CA TYR A 109 -6.43 -4.48 6.67
C TYR A 109 -5.83 -5.61 7.49
N CYS A 110 -6.68 -6.27 8.29
CA CYS A 110 -6.38 -7.55 8.90
C CYS A 110 -6.89 -8.68 8.01
N ILE A 111 -5.95 -9.54 7.62
CA ILE A 111 -6.14 -10.53 6.57
C ILE A 111 -5.82 -11.91 7.14
N PRO A 112 -6.80 -12.83 7.23
CA PRO A 112 -6.57 -14.18 7.74
C PRO A 112 -5.46 -14.94 7.00
N LEU A 113 -4.66 -15.73 7.71
CA LEU A 113 -3.62 -16.54 7.10
C LEU A 113 -3.58 -17.91 7.78
N ASP A 114 -4.03 -18.92 7.05
CA ASP A 114 -4.00 -20.31 7.48
C ASP A 114 -2.92 -21.06 6.69
N ILE A 115 -1.75 -21.16 7.29
CA ILE A 115 -0.58 -21.78 6.66
C ILE A 115 -0.79 -23.28 6.49
N ALA A 116 -1.46 -23.94 7.44
CA ALA A 116 -1.76 -25.36 7.35
C ALA A 116 -2.69 -25.67 6.17
N ALA A 117 -3.68 -24.81 5.92
CA ALA A 117 -4.61 -24.97 4.80
C ALA A 117 -3.92 -24.86 3.42
N ALA A 118 -2.78 -24.16 3.33
CA ALA A 118 -2.01 -24.04 2.09
C ALA A 118 -1.26 -25.32 1.69
N ASN A 119 -1.12 -26.29 2.62
CA ASN A 119 -0.50 -27.59 2.39
C ASN A 119 0.91 -27.52 1.73
N ILE A 120 1.71 -26.51 2.13
CA ILE A 120 3.07 -26.31 1.64
C ILE A 120 4.02 -27.31 2.35
N PRO A 121 4.79 -28.15 1.63
CA PRO A 121 5.71 -29.10 2.24
C PRO A 121 6.76 -28.41 3.12
N GLY A 122 6.91 -28.90 4.35
CA GLY A 122 7.84 -28.34 5.34
C GLY A 122 7.26 -27.21 6.20
N ALA A 123 6.08 -26.68 5.89
CA ALA A 123 5.38 -25.72 6.74
C ALA A 123 4.65 -26.45 7.89
N VAL A 124 5.43 -26.99 8.82
CA VAL A 124 4.95 -27.80 9.95
C VAL A 124 5.30 -27.17 11.30
N ASP A 125 4.79 -27.73 12.39
CA ASP A 125 5.09 -27.26 13.74
C ASP A 125 6.61 -27.31 13.99
N GLY A 126 7.17 -26.22 14.51
CA GLY A 126 8.60 -26.09 14.71
C GLY A 126 9.38 -25.48 13.54
N ALA A 127 8.81 -25.46 12.33
CA ALA A 127 9.54 -25.01 11.14
C ALA A 127 9.79 -23.50 11.16
N ASN A 128 10.98 -23.10 10.75
CA ASN A 128 11.26 -21.72 10.38
C ASN A 128 10.80 -21.51 8.94
N VAL A 129 10.02 -20.46 8.73
CA VAL A 129 9.52 -20.07 7.41
C VAL A 129 9.68 -18.57 7.21
N THR A 130 9.63 -18.13 5.97
CA THR A 130 9.51 -16.71 5.64
C THR A 130 8.23 -16.53 4.84
N ILE A 131 7.37 -15.61 5.25
CA ILE A 131 6.28 -15.14 4.39
C ILE A 131 6.73 -13.87 3.68
N GLN A 132 6.36 -13.73 2.40
CA GLN A 132 6.51 -12.51 1.65
C GLN A 132 5.13 -12.06 1.19
N ILE A 133 4.73 -10.88 1.63
CA ILE A 133 3.53 -10.22 1.13
C ILE A 133 3.88 -9.67 -0.24
N VAL A 134 3.07 -10.02 -1.24
CA VAL A 134 3.16 -9.49 -2.59
C VAL A 134 1.98 -8.54 -2.75
N PHE A 135 2.29 -7.27 -2.97
CA PHE A 135 1.31 -6.18 -3.06
C PHE A 135 1.45 -5.49 -4.42
N ASP A 136 0.34 -5.06 -5.01
CA ASP A 136 0.32 -4.23 -6.22
C ASP A 136 -0.81 -3.20 -6.11
N GLY A 137 -0.46 -1.92 -6.09
CA GLY A 137 -1.39 -0.78 -6.06
C GLY A 137 -1.49 -0.03 -7.39
N GLY A 138 -1.02 -0.63 -8.50
CA GLY A 138 -1.09 -0.05 -9.85
C GLY A 138 0.21 0.56 -10.36
N ASP A 139 1.29 0.48 -9.59
CA ASP A 139 2.58 1.10 -9.85
C ASP A 139 3.77 0.12 -9.76
N GLY A 140 3.46 -1.17 -9.69
CA GLY A 140 4.42 -2.25 -9.66
C GLY A 140 4.22 -3.16 -8.46
N SER A 141 4.92 -4.29 -8.48
CA SER A 141 4.88 -5.23 -7.36
C SER A 141 5.82 -4.78 -6.24
N LEU A 142 5.29 -4.78 -5.03
CA LEU A 142 5.94 -4.37 -3.79
C LEU A 142 5.97 -5.53 -2.82
N TYR A 143 7.03 -5.57 -2.00
CA TYR A 143 7.34 -6.73 -1.18
C TYR A 143 7.78 -6.34 0.23
N GLN A 144 7.24 -7.05 1.22
CA GLN A 144 7.78 -7.08 2.58
C GLN A 144 7.74 -8.50 3.10
N CYS A 145 8.73 -8.86 3.91
CA CYS A 145 8.85 -10.19 4.49
C CYS A 145 8.68 -10.16 6.00
N ALA A 146 8.19 -11.27 6.54
CA ALA A 146 8.30 -11.59 7.95
C ALA A 146 8.87 -12.99 8.12
N ASP A 147 9.81 -13.11 9.05
CA ASP A 147 10.51 -14.35 9.38
C ASP A 147 9.86 -15.00 10.60
N LEU A 148 9.34 -16.21 10.42
CA LEU A 148 8.45 -16.85 11.38
C LEU A 148 8.99 -18.19 11.86
N THR A 149 8.61 -18.57 13.06
CA THR A 149 8.67 -19.95 13.53
C THR A 149 7.26 -20.46 13.79
N LEU A 150 6.86 -21.51 13.08
CA LEU A 150 5.50 -22.04 13.14
C LEU A 150 5.24 -22.83 14.42
N ARG A 151 4.06 -22.64 14.98
CA ARG A 151 3.58 -23.29 16.20
C ARG A 151 2.10 -23.66 16.09
N SER A 152 1.79 -24.92 16.32
CA SER A 152 0.43 -25.47 16.35
C SER A 152 -0.41 -24.92 17.50
N ASN A 153 0.23 -24.64 18.64
CA ASN A 153 -0.44 -24.19 19.87
C ASN A 153 -0.18 -22.72 20.20
N PHE A 154 0.35 -21.93 19.26
CA PHE A 154 0.53 -20.50 19.48
C PHE A 154 -0.80 -19.79 19.27
N THR A 155 -1.04 -18.76 20.07
CA THR A 155 -2.17 -17.85 19.90
C THR A 155 -1.62 -16.44 19.89
N THR A 156 -1.97 -15.67 18.87
CA THR A 156 -1.55 -14.27 18.77
C THR A 156 -2.02 -13.52 20.02
N PRO A 157 -1.13 -12.78 20.72
CA PRO A 157 -1.50 -12.04 21.91
C PRO A 157 -2.64 -11.05 21.63
N SER A 158 -3.57 -10.90 22.57
CA SER A 158 -4.72 -9.99 22.43
C SER A 158 -4.33 -8.51 22.30
N SER A 159 -3.08 -8.15 22.61
CA SER A 159 -2.53 -6.81 22.38
C SER A 159 -2.25 -6.52 20.90
N VAL A 160 -2.22 -7.54 20.05
CA VAL A 160 -2.13 -7.39 18.59
C VAL A 160 -3.55 -7.38 18.05
N GLU A 161 -4.04 -6.19 17.70
CA GLU A 161 -5.39 -6.03 17.17
C GLU A 161 -5.45 -6.45 15.70
N CYS A 162 -6.38 -7.35 15.39
CA CYS A 162 -6.80 -7.64 14.02
C CYS A 162 -8.05 -6.84 13.70
N LYS A 163 -7.88 -5.65 13.09
CA LYS A 163 -8.99 -4.76 12.77
C LYS A 163 -8.81 -4.12 11.40
N ASN A 164 -9.91 -4.04 10.65
CA ASN A 164 -9.97 -3.30 9.40
C ASN A 164 -10.37 -1.85 9.66
N ALA A 165 -9.76 -0.92 8.94
CA ALA A 165 -10.11 0.50 8.92
C ALA A 165 -9.75 1.07 7.55
N THR A 166 -10.73 1.56 6.80
CA THR A 166 -10.50 2.24 5.52
C THR A 166 -9.95 3.65 5.78
N ALA A 167 -9.02 4.09 4.93
CA ALA A 167 -8.66 5.51 4.86
C ALA A 167 -9.82 6.24 4.18
N GLU A 168 -10.25 7.37 4.74
CA GLU A 168 -11.18 8.24 4.02
C GLU A 168 -10.40 8.88 2.87
N ASP A 169 -10.90 8.76 1.65
CA ASP A 169 -10.44 9.59 0.54
C ASP A 169 -10.81 11.04 0.88
N ASP A 170 -9.87 11.77 1.48
CA ASP A 170 -9.93 13.23 1.57
C ASP A 170 -9.78 13.78 0.15
N HIS A 171 -10.87 13.72 -0.61
CA HIS A 171 -11.12 14.59 -1.76
C HIS A 171 -11.63 15.95 -1.28
N ASP A 172 -11.00 16.51 -0.24
CA ASP A 172 -11.13 17.93 0.04
C ASP A 172 -10.30 18.68 -1.00
N HIS A 173 -10.98 19.13 -2.06
CA HIS A 173 -10.53 20.25 -2.87
C HIS A 173 -10.40 21.48 -1.96
N ALA A 174 -9.26 21.58 -1.29
CA ALA A 174 -8.80 22.83 -0.70
C ALA A 174 -8.38 23.75 -1.85
N ASP A 175 -9.35 24.50 -2.40
CA ASP A 175 -9.04 25.76 -3.07
C ASP A 175 -8.35 26.67 -2.05
N GLY A 176 -7.04 26.78 -2.19
CA GLY A 176 -6.24 27.71 -1.41
C GLY A 176 -6.59 29.14 -1.79
N GLU A 177 -7.35 29.82 -0.93
CA GLU A 177 -7.19 31.27 -0.76
C GLU A 177 -6.74 31.55 0.68
N GLU A 178 -5.46 31.88 0.76
CA GLU A 178 -4.77 32.47 1.89
C GLU A 178 -5.35 33.86 2.20
N SER A 179 -5.72 34.11 3.45
CA SER A 179 -5.24 35.27 4.24
C SER A 179 -5.85 35.27 5.65
N GLY A 180 -4.98 35.41 6.64
CA GLY A 180 -5.29 35.23 8.05
C GLY A 180 -5.87 36.42 8.82
N ASP A 181 -6.03 36.10 10.10
CA ASP A 181 -6.18 36.92 11.32
C ASP A 181 -7.45 37.75 11.57
N GLY A 182 -8.08 37.45 12.71
CA GLY A 182 -8.91 38.41 13.44
C GLY A 182 -9.96 37.79 14.38
N HIS A 183 -9.61 37.63 15.66
CA HIS A 183 -10.54 37.22 16.72
C HIS A 183 -11.71 38.19 16.96
N SER A 184 -12.82 37.60 17.46
CA SER A 184 -13.76 38.10 18.49
C SER A 184 -15.22 38.38 18.10
N HIS A 185 -16.06 38.11 19.11
CA HIS A 185 -17.51 38.02 19.21
C HIS A 185 -18.36 39.15 18.60
N GLY A 186 -19.61 38.82 18.23
CA GLY A 186 -20.72 39.78 18.28
C GLY A 186 -21.87 39.51 17.30
N SER A 187 -23.03 39.15 17.85
CA SER A 187 -24.33 39.01 17.18
C SER A 187 -24.79 40.26 16.43
N GLY A 188 -25.59 40.12 15.37
CA GLY A 188 -26.44 41.23 14.89
C GLY A 188 -26.93 41.17 13.44
N SER A 189 -28.22 40.85 13.32
CA SER A 189 -29.16 40.98 12.20
C SER A 189 -29.09 42.24 11.29
N MET A 190 -29.70 42.09 10.10
CA MET A 190 -30.13 43.08 9.08
C MET A 190 -29.00 43.62 8.19
N GLY A 191 -29.10 43.76 6.86
CA GLY A 191 -30.17 43.61 5.89
C GLY A 191 -29.83 44.51 4.68
N ARG A 192 -30.31 44.11 3.49
CA ARG A 192 -30.60 44.92 2.29
C ARG A 192 -29.45 45.30 1.30
N THR A 193 -29.75 44.89 0.06
CA THR A 193 -29.73 45.62 -1.22
C THR A 193 -28.45 45.73 -2.08
N HIS A 194 -28.57 45.10 -3.26
CA HIS A 194 -28.16 45.50 -4.62
C HIS A 194 -26.77 46.13 -4.84
N GLN A 195 -26.00 45.56 -5.76
CA GLN A 195 -25.84 46.17 -7.10
C GLN A 195 -25.20 45.21 -8.11
N PHE A 196 -25.70 45.29 -9.34
CA PHE A 196 -25.18 44.62 -10.54
C PHE A 196 -23.88 45.29 -11.02
N SER A 197 -22.92 44.50 -11.50
CA SER A 197 -22.16 44.87 -12.71
C SER A 197 -21.53 43.65 -13.36
N PHE A 198 -21.81 43.52 -14.65
CA PHE A 198 -21.33 42.52 -15.57
C PHE A 198 -19.87 42.79 -15.94
N VAL A 199 -19.02 41.76 -15.94
CA VAL A 199 -17.90 41.66 -16.88
C VAL A 199 -17.78 40.22 -17.34
N ALA A 200 -17.99 40.02 -18.64
CA ALA A 200 -17.84 38.74 -19.34
C ALA A 200 -16.36 38.43 -19.58
N ALA A 201 -15.96 37.16 -19.44
CA ALA A 201 -14.74 36.63 -20.04
C ALA A 201 -15.02 35.22 -20.56
N ALA A 202 -14.63 35.01 -21.82
CA ALA A 202 -15.12 33.98 -22.71
C ALA A 202 -14.33 32.66 -22.59
N LEU A 203 -15.07 31.55 -22.74
CA LEU A 203 -14.55 30.19 -22.93
C LEU A 203 -13.98 30.03 -24.35
N GLY A 204 -12.71 29.64 -24.45
CA GLY A 204 -12.09 29.17 -25.69
C GLY A 204 -12.06 27.65 -25.74
N MET A 205 -12.97 27.04 -26.49
CA MET A 205 -12.87 25.64 -26.92
C MET A 205 -11.91 25.56 -28.12
N VAL A 206 -10.96 24.61 -28.10
CA VAL A 206 -10.19 24.24 -29.29
C VAL A 206 -10.69 22.88 -29.78
N ALA A 207 -11.32 22.92 -30.95
CA ALA A 207 -11.75 21.76 -31.71
C ALA A 207 -10.56 21.08 -32.38
N ALA A 208 -10.48 19.76 -32.27
CA ALA A 208 -9.62 18.92 -33.10
C ALA A 208 -10.30 18.70 -34.46
N ALA A 209 -9.64 19.11 -35.55
CA ALA A 209 -10.05 18.81 -36.91
C ALA A 209 -9.12 17.75 -37.50
N ILE A 210 -9.74 16.67 -37.96
CA ILE A 210 -9.21 15.58 -38.78
C ILE A 210 -8.91 16.09 -40.19
N VAL A 211 -7.77 15.71 -40.77
CA VAL A 211 -7.58 15.68 -42.23
C VAL A 211 -6.76 14.43 -42.62
N LEU A 212 -7.44 13.57 -43.40
CA LEU A 212 -7.02 12.52 -44.35
C LEU A 212 -5.82 11.63 -44.03
#